data_AF-A0A6I4VYU6-F1
#
_entry.id   AF-A0A6I4VYU6-F1
#
_cell.length_a   1.000
_cell.length_b   1.000
_cell.length_c   1.000
_cell.angle_alpha   90.00
_cell.angle_beta   90.00
_cell.angle_gamma   90.00
#
_symmetry.space_group_name_H-M   'P 1'
#
loop_
_entity.id
_entity.type
_entity.pdbx_description
1 polymer ?
#
loop_
_entity_poly.entity_id
_entity_poly.type
_entity_poly.pdbx_seq_one_letter_code
_entity_poly.pdbx_strand_id
1 'polypeptide(L)'
;MRIQTVLSTGWKQDYLQVPAVFFELGWNLYLPQGMNSVVLSVVTFIYQGYSKSEIFFYMEEEAKKLAMEPFPLDKIHKQELMSYHVHHELYLREQWCESILVRSSLRYPTTISDMVQLLIDIGILIEVNYREITYLDLILQPFPRPKESLVLTPEENDRAKQQIQLFRLQ
;
A
#
# COMPACT_ATOMS: atom_id res chain seq x y z
N MET A 1 11.13 -21.79 -4.28
CA MET A 1 9.87 -21.53 -3.54
C MET A 1 8.84 -21.05 -4.55
N ARG A 2 7.62 -21.61 -4.57
CA ARG A 2 6.60 -21.24 -5.55
C ARG A 2 5.81 -20.05 -5.00
N ILE A 3 5.82 -18.93 -5.72
CA ILE A 3 5.00 -17.75 -5.38
C ILE A 3 3.56 -18.07 -5.76
N GLN A 4 2.64 -17.84 -4.83
CA GLN A 4 1.19 -17.84 -5.05
C GLN A 4 0.71 -16.40 -5.15
N THR A 5 -0.06 -16.14 -6.18
CA THR A 5 -0.71 -14.86 -6.47
C THR A 5 -2.20 -15.03 -6.72
N VAL A 6 -2.95 -13.93 -6.79
CA VAL A 6 -4.41 -13.95 -7.02
C VAL A 6 -4.76 -14.72 -8.29
N LEU A 7 -4.07 -14.47 -9.42
CA LEU A 7 -4.36 -15.16 -10.68
C LEU A 7 -4.01 -16.65 -10.63
N SER A 8 -3.05 -17.05 -9.78
CA SER A 8 -2.61 -18.46 -9.66
C SER A 8 -3.55 -19.34 -8.82
N THR A 9 -4.32 -18.74 -7.91
CA THR A 9 -5.18 -19.47 -6.97
C THR A 9 -6.62 -19.68 -7.46
N GLY A 10 -6.97 -19.12 -8.62
CA GLY A 10 -8.28 -19.22 -9.23
C GLY A 10 -9.32 -18.24 -8.65
N TRP A 11 -10.46 -18.18 -9.33
CA TRP A 11 -11.52 -17.19 -9.14
C TRP A 11 -12.41 -17.55 -7.93
N LYS A 12 -12.03 -17.13 -6.72
CA LYS A 12 -12.92 -17.18 -5.54
C LYS A 12 -13.19 -15.75 -5.06
N GLN A 13 -14.47 -15.43 -4.83
CA GLN A 13 -14.91 -14.10 -4.36
C GLN A 13 -14.26 -13.67 -3.03
N ASP A 14 -13.80 -14.62 -2.21
CA ASP A 14 -13.14 -14.37 -0.93
C ASP A 14 -11.86 -13.52 -1.05
N TYR A 15 -11.31 -13.36 -2.25
CA TYR A 15 -10.10 -12.56 -2.51
C TYR A 15 -10.33 -11.09 -2.90
N LEU A 16 -11.58 -10.61 -2.96
CA LEU A 16 -11.90 -9.17 -3.16
C LEU A 16 -11.73 -8.36 -1.86
N GLN A 17 -10.63 -8.58 -1.16
CA GLN A 17 -10.32 -7.98 0.13
C GLN A 17 -8.82 -7.70 0.19
N VAL A 18 -8.41 -6.75 1.03
CA VAL A 18 -6.99 -6.62 1.39
C VAL A 18 -6.58 -7.92 2.11
N PRO A 19 -5.52 -8.63 1.66
CA PRO A 19 -5.12 -9.87 2.30
C PRO A 19 -4.87 -9.67 3.80
N ALA A 20 -5.41 -10.54 4.66
CA ALA A 20 -5.23 -10.43 6.11
C ALA A 20 -3.74 -10.33 6.51
N VAL A 21 -2.87 -11.02 5.77
CA VAL A 21 -1.42 -11.02 5.97
C VAL A 21 -0.80 -9.63 5.84
N PHE A 22 -1.42 -8.72 5.06
CA PHE A 22 -1.01 -7.32 4.98
C PHE A 22 -1.04 -6.64 6.38
N PHE A 23 -2.12 -6.87 7.14
CA PHE A 23 -2.29 -6.35 8.48
C PHE A 23 -1.49 -7.15 9.52
N GLU A 24 -1.42 -8.48 9.38
CA GLU A 24 -0.65 -9.33 10.29
C GLU A 24 0.84 -9.00 10.29
N LEU A 25 1.38 -8.54 9.15
CA LEU A 25 2.75 -8.09 9.01
C LEU A 25 2.92 -6.59 9.27
N GLY A 26 1.84 -5.84 9.49
CA GLY A 26 1.86 -4.43 9.86
C GLY A 26 2.14 -3.47 8.71
N TRP A 27 1.92 -3.85 7.45
CA TRP A 27 2.14 -2.95 6.31
C TRP A 27 1.35 -1.65 6.40
N ASN A 28 0.12 -1.71 6.93
CA ASN A 28 -0.73 -0.55 7.19
C ASN A 28 -0.09 0.48 8.15
N LEU A 29 0.88 0.08 8.97
CA LEU A 29 1.57 0.98 9.89
C LEU A 29 2.65 1.79 9.20
N TYR A 30 3.28 1.24 8.16
CA TYR A 30 4.46 1.82 7.51
C TYR A 30 4.17 2.54 6.20
N LEU A 31 3.00 2.30 5.60
CA LEU A 31 2.63 2.85 4.30
C LEU A 31 1.69 4.06 4.45
N PRO A 32 1.71 5.04 3.53
CA PRO A 32 0.88 6.25 3.61
C PRO A 32 -0.62 6.00 3.82
N GLN A 33 -1.34 6.98 4.35
CA GLN A 33 -2.80 6.88 4.46
C GLN A 33 -3.43 6.61 3.09
N GLY A 34 -4.51 5.82 3.07
CA GLY A 34 -5.23 5.49 1.84
C GLY A 34 -4.71 4.24 1.12
N MET A 35 -3.52 3.74 1.48
CA MET A 35 -2.92 2.56 0.84
C MET A 35 -3.79 1.30 0.94
N ASN A 36 -4.57 1.14 2.02
CA ASN A 36 -5.52 0.02 2.12
C ASN A 36 -6.59 0.07 1.03
N SER A 37 -7.14 1.26 0.76
CA SER A 37 -8.13 1.47 -0.30
C SER A 37 -7.51 1.22 -1.67
N VAL A 38 -6.28 1.70 -1.90
CA VAL A 38 -5.54 1.46 -3.14
C VAL A 38 -5.33 -0.05 -3.37
N VAL A 39 -4.88 -0.79 -2.35
CA VAL A 39 -4.73 -2.26 -2.46
C VAL A 39 -6.06 -2.91 -2.82
N LEU A 40 -7.15 -2.53 -2.16
CA LEU A 40 -8.48 -3.10 -2.43
C LEU A 40 -8.93 -2.85 -3.88
N SER A 41 -8.80 -1.62 -4.36
CA SER A 41 -9.19 -1.25 -5.73
C SER A 41 -8.32 -1.94 -6.77
N VAL A 42 -7.00 -1.96 -6.58
CA VAL A 42 -6.08 -2.66 -7.49
C VAL A 42 -6.39 -4.17 -7.55
N VAL A 43 -6.63 -4.81 -6.41
CA VAL A 43 -7.02 -6.24 -6.38
C VAL A 43 -8.32 -6.49 -7.14
N THR A 44 -9.28 -5.57 -7.04
CA THR A 44 -10.54 -5.66 -7.82
C THR A 44 -10.26 -5.60 -9.32
N PHE A 45 -9.38 -4.71 -9.77
CA PHE A 45 -9.03 -4.62 -11.18
C PHE A 45 -8.19 -5.79 -11.69
N ILE A 46 -7.27 -6.31 -10.87
CA ILE A 46 -6.53 -7.55 -11.16
C ILE A 46 -7.53 -8.71 -11.38
N TYR A 47 -8.52 -8.83 -10.50
CA TYR A 47 -9.56 -9.86 -10.62
C TYR A 47 -10.39 -9.71 -11.90
N GLN A 48 -10.62 -8.47 -12.36
CA GLN A 48 -11.34 -8.20 -13.61
C GLN A 48 -10.47 -8.44 -14.87
N GLY A 49 -9.19 -8.77 -14.70
CA GLY A 49 -8.27 -9.10 -15.79
C GLY A 49 -7.72 -7.89 -16.52
N TYR A 50 -7.72 -6.71 -15.89
CA TYR A 50 -7.16 -5.50 -16.49
C TYR A 50 -5.62 -5.55 -16.55
N SER A 51 -5.08 -5.01 -17.63
CA SER A 51 -3.64 -4.77 -17.80
C SER A 51 -3.14 -3.68 -16.83
N LYS A 52 -1.82 -3.61 -16.62
CA LYS A 52 -1.18 -2.56 -15.80
C LYS A 52 -1.61 -1.17 -16.27
N SER A 53 -1.56 -0.90 -17.57
CA SER A 53 -1.96 0.40 -18.12
C SER A 53 -3.43 0.75 -17.84
N GLU A 54 -4.33 -0.23 -17.96
CA GLU A 54 -5.75 -0.03 -17.65
C GLU A 54 -5.97 0.19 -16.16
N ILE A 55 -5.29 -0.56 -15.29
CA ILE A 55 -5.35 -0.37 -13.83
C ILE A 55 -4.93 1.06 -13.46
N PHE A 56 -3.79 1.54 -13.97
CA PHE A 56 -3.34 2.91 -13.70
C PHE A 56 -4.37 3.95 -14.17
N PHE A 57 -4.92 3.77 -15.38
CA PHE A 57 -5.95 4.67 -15.91
C PHE A 57 -7.22 4.69 -15.04
N TYR A 58 -7.75 3.52 -14.67
CA TYR A 58 -8.98 3.45 -13.88
C TYR A 58 -8.78 3.87 -12.43
N MET A 59 -7.62 3.62 -11.84
CA MET A 59 -7.28 4.09 -10.49
C MET A 59 -7.27 5.62 -10.40
N GLU A 60 -6.73 6.32 -11.40
CA GLU A 60 -6.77 7.79 -11.45
C GLU A 60 -8.21 8.32 -11.56
N GLU A 61 -9.07 7.67 -12.33
CA GLU A 61 -10.48 8.04 -12.44
C GLU A 61 -11.27 7.71 -11.16
N GLU A 62 -10.94 6.60 -10.50
CA GLU A 62 -11.58 6.20 -9.25
C GLU A 62 -11.18 7.12 -8.10
N ALA A 63 -9.92 7.54 -8.03
CA ALA A 63 -9.43 8.43 -7.00
C ALA A 63 -10.13 9.79 -6.99
N LYS A 64 -10.39 10.37 -8.17
CA LYS A 64 -11.18 11.60 -8.29
C LYS A 64 -12.61 11.42 -7.78
N LYS A 65 -13.22 10.26 -8.01
CA LYS A 65 -14.61 9.96 -7.61
C LYS A 65 -14.73 9.66 -6.12
N LEU A 66 -13.75 8.98 -5.56
CA LEU A 66 -13.74 8.51 -4.18
C LEU A 66 -12.89 9.39 -3.24
N ALA A 67 -12.31 10.47 -3.76
CA ALA A 67 -11.38 11.34 -3.05
C ALA A 67 -10.23 10.57 -2.37
N MET A 68 -9.64 9.60 -3.09
CA MET A 68 -8.53 8.77 -2.59
C MET A 68 -7.15 9.43 -2.77
N GLU A 69 -7.11 10.75 -2.91
CA GLU A 69 -5.86 11.49 -3.17
C GLU A 69 -4.80 11.21 -2.09
N PRO A 70 -3.51 11.11 -2.45
CA PRO A 70 -2.43 10.94 -1.49
C PRO A 70 -2.44 12.05 -0.45
N PHE A 71 -2.08 11.71 0.79
CA PHE A 71 -2.04 12.71 1.86
C PHE A 71 -1.00 13.81 1.56
N PRO A 72 -1.39 15.10 1.59
CA PRO A 72 -0.49 16.19 1.23
C PRO A 72 0.52 16.49 2.35
N LEU A 73 1.80 16.22 2.09
CA LEU A 73 2.89 16.53 3.03
C LEU A 73 3.52 17.92 2.84
N ASP A 74 3.05 18.69 1.85
CA ASP A 74 3.63 20.00 1.55
C ASP A 74 3.45 21.03 2.68
N LYS A 75 4.25 22.10 2.60
CA LYS A 75 4.29 23.17 3.61
C LYS A 75 3.01 24.00 3.69
N ILE A 76 2.24 24.06 2.61
CA ILE A 76 1.02 24.87 2.53
C ILE A 76 -0.06 24.16 3.37
N HIS A 77 -0.25 22.86 3.12
CA HIS A 77 -1.21 22.04 3.86
C HIS A 77 -0.79 21.81 5.32
N LYS A 78 0.52 21.85 5.64
CA LYS A 78 1.00 21.77 7.02
C LYS A 78 0.35 22.82 7.93
N GLN A 79 0.26 24.08 7.48
CA GLN A 79 -0.28 25.16 8.34
C GLN A 79 -1.78 24.96 8.61
N GLU A 80 -2.52 24.46 7.62
CA GLU A 80 -3.95 24.17 7.74
C GLU A 80 -4.19 22.94 8.64
N LEU A 81 -3.43 21.87 8.44
CA LEU A 81 -3.56 20.62 9.20
C LEU A 81 -3.12 20.74 10.66
N MET A 82 -2.17 21.64 10.97
CA MET A 82 -1.72 21.84 12.36
C MET A 82 -2.73 22.63 13.23
N SER A 83 -3.81 23.17 12.64
CA SER A 83 -4.82 23.93 13.39
C SER A 83 -5.78 23.08 14.22
N TYR A 84 -5.86 21.76 13.96
CA TYR A 84 -6.68 20.81 14.73
C TYR A 84 -5.85 19.62 15.20
N HIS A 85 -6.09 19.17 16.43
CA HIS A 85 -5.27 18.14 17.08
C HIS A 85 -5.24 16.79 16.32
N VAL A 86 -6.38 16.34 15.79
CA VAL A 86 -6.48 15.08 15.03
C VAL A 86 -5.70 15.16 13.71
N HIS A 87 -5.74 16.32 13.04
CA HIS A 87 -4.99 16.54 11.80
C HIS A 87 -3.48 16.65 12.05
N HIS A 88 -3.07 17.11 13.23
CA HIS A 88 -1.68 17.12 13.65
C HIS A 88 -1.09 15.72 13.86
N GLU A 89 -1.81 14.81 14.54
CA GLU A 89 -1.33 13.44 14.75
C GLU A 89 -1.17 12.68 13.43
N LEU A 90 -2.15 12.83 12.54
CA LEU A 90 -2.11 12.25 11.20
C LEU A 90 -0.93 12.82 10.39
N TYR A 91 -0.72 14.13 10.40
CA TYR A 91 0.42 14.75 9.74
C TYR A 91 1.76 14.20 10.24
N LEU A 92 1.96 14.10 11.56
CA LEU A 92 3.17 13.52 12.14
C LEU A 92 3.37 12.05 11.73
N ARG A 93 2.28 11.28 11.64
CA ARG A 93 2.31 9.91 11.17
C ARG A 93 2.75 9.82 9.71
N GLU A 94 2.22 10.67 8.83
CA GLU A 94 2.63 10.68 7.43
C GLU A 94 4.08 11.13 7.24
N GLN A 95 4.55 12.11 8.03
CA GLN A 95 5.97 12.49 8.05
C GLN A 95 6.87 11.33 8.49
N TRP A 96 6.42 10.55 9.48
CA TRP A 96 7.15 9.35 9.90
C TRP A 96 7.19 8.30 8.78
N CYS A 97 6.07 8.04 8.10
CA CYS A 97 6.04 7.17 6.92
C CYS A 97 6.99 7.65 5.81
N GLU A 98 6.96 8.94 5.47
CA GLU A 98 7.91 9.54 4.51
C GLU A 98 9.36 9.27 4.91
N SER A 99 9.71 9.47 6.18
CA SER A 99 11.09 9.24 6.66
C SER A 99 11.55 7.80 6.48
N ILE A 100 10.65 6.82 6.69
CA ILE A 100 10.95 5.39 6.48
C ILE A 100 11.15 5.13 4.99
N LEU A 101 10.24 5.62 4.14
CA LEU A 101 10.32 5.41 2.68
C LEU A 101 11.61 6.00 2.12
N VAL A 102 11.93 7.25 2.45
CA VAL A 102 13.14 7.93 1.98
C VAL A 102 14.40 7.20 2.45
N ARG A 103 14.45 6.78 3.72
CA ARG A 103 15.58 5.98 4.25
C ARG A 103 15.72 4.63 3.55
N SER A 104 14.62 4.09 3.03
CA SER A 104 14.57 2.85 2.25
C SER A 104 14.83 3.08 0.75
N SER A 105 15.25 4.28 0.35
CA SER A 105 15.44 4.69 -1.06
C SER A 105 14.16 4.64 -1.91
N LEU A 106 13.00 4.76 -1.25
CA LEU A 106 11.69 4.86 -1.88
C LEU A 106 11.20 6.32 -1.85
N ARG A 107 10.22 6.63 -2.70
CA ARG A 107 9.60 7.96 -2.73
C ARG A 107 8.26 7.92 -2.02
N TYR A 108 7.95 8.99 -1.29
CA TYR A 108 6.61 9.20 -0.80
C TYR A 108 5.68 9.52 -1.99
N PRO A 109 4.51 8.88 -2.10
CA PRO A 109 3.66 9.02 -3.27
C PRO A 109 2.97 10.38 -3.30
N THR A 110 2.95 11.01 -4.47
CA THR A 110 2.27 12.30 -4.70
C THR A 110 1.08 12.19 -5.63
N THR A 111 0.94 11.04 -6.29
CA THR A 111 -0.20 10.67 -7.14
C THR A 111 -0.68 9.25 -6.80
N ILE A 112 -1.85 8.88 -7.28
CA ILE A 112 -2.37 7.51 -7.15
C ILE A 112 -1.50 6.52 -7.91
N SER A 113 -1.06 6.92 -9.10
CA SER A 113 -0.06 6.18 -9.86
C SER A 113 1.21 5.92 -9.04
N ASP A 114 1.69 6.90 -8.27
CA ASP A 114 2.84 6.69 -7.36
C ASP A 114 2.50 5.70 -6.23
N MET A 115 1.28 5.70 -5.69
CA MET A 115 0.86 4.74 -4.66
C MET A 115 0.85 3.31 -5.21
N VAL A 116 0.33 3.11 -6.44
CA VAL A 116 0.36 1.81 -7.12
C VAL A 116 1.80 1.40 -7.41
N GLN A 117 2.64 2.32 -7.90
CA GLN A 117 4.05 2.04 -8.15
C GLN A 117 4.80 1.69 -6.87
N LEU A 118 4.51 2.35 -5.74
CA LEU A 118 5.09 2.02 -4.44
C LEU A 118 4.76 0.58 -4.03
N LEU A 119 3.53 0.10 -4.26
CA LEU A 119 3.15 -1.29 -3.99
C LEU A 119 3.95 -2.31 -4.83
N ILE A 120 4.33 -1.93 -6.05
CA ILE A 120 5.21 -2.73 -6.91
C ILE A 120 6.64 -2.70 -6.35
N ASP A 121 7.15 -1.53 -6.03
CA ASP A 121 8.52 -1.34 -5.55
C ASP A 121 8.80 -2.08 -4.23
N ILE A 122 7.81 -2.18 -3.35
CA ILE A 122 7.91 -2.94 -2.09
C ILE A 122 7.60 -4.44 -2.25
N GLY A 123 7.25 -4.90 -3.46
CA GLY A 123 7.01 -6.31 -3.78
C GLY A 123 5.67 -6.86 -3.33
N ILE A 124 4.69 -6.02 -3.01
CA ILE A 124 3.30 -6.47 -2.73
C ILE A 124 2.60 -6.82 -4.04
N LEU A 125 2.79 -5.97 -5.06
CA LEU A 125 2.38 -6.24 -6.43
C LEU A 125 3.57 -6.70 -7.26
N ILE A 126 3.31 -7.55 -8.24
CA ILE A 126 4.30 -7.97 -9.23
C ILE A 126 3.78 -7.72 -10.64
N GLU A 127 4.71 -7.55 -11.57
CA GLU A 127 4.42 -7.46 -12.99
C GLU A 127 4.47 -8.86 -13.62
N VAL A 128 3.40 -9.22 -14.34
CA VAL A 128 3.29 -10.50 -15.05
C VAL A 128 3.11 -10.21 -16.53
N ASN A 129 4.08 -10.62 -17.35
CA ASN A 129 4.04 -10.42 -18.79
C ASN A 129 3.38 -11.61 -19.50
N TYR A 130 2.36 -11.34 -20.32
CA TYR A 130 1.69 -12.34 -21.14
C TYR A 130 1.32 -11.75 -22.51
N ARG A 131 1.82 -12.38 -23.59
CA ARG A 131 1.57 -11.96 -24.98
C ARG A 131 1.72 -10.45 -25.20
N GLU A 132 2.87 -9.90 -24.80
CA GLU A 132 3.22 -8.47 -24.92
C GLU A 132 2.42 -7.50 -24.04
N ILE A 133 1.48 -8.00 -23.23
CA ILE A 133 0.74 -7.21 -22.26
C ILE A 133 1.31 -7.45 -20.87
N THR A 134 1.57 -6.36 -20.15
CA THR A 134 1.97 -6.41 -18.74
C THR A 134 0.73 -6.31 -17.87
N TYR A 135 0.53 -7.29 -17.00
CA TYR A 135 -0.51 -7.34 -15.97
C TYR A 135 0.12 -7.07 -14.60
N LEU A 136 -0.70 -6.64 -13.66
CA LEU A 136 -0.35 -6.66 -12.25
C LEU A 136 -0.95 -7.92 -11.60
N ASP A 137 -0.27 -8.43 -10.60
CA ASP A 137 -0.79 -9.48 -9.74
C ASP A 137 -0.36 -9.22 -8.29
N LEU A 138 -1.17 -9.66 -7.34
CA LEU A 138 -0.91 -9.49 -5.92
C LEU A 138 -0.25 -10.75 -5.38
N ILE A 139 0.88 -10.61 -4.68
CA ILE A 139 1.49 -11.73 -3.97
C ILE A 139 0.61 -12.13 -2.79
N LEU A 140 0.26 -13.41 -2.69
CA LEU A 140 -0.46 -13.99 -1.57
C LEU A 140 0.49 -14.76 -0.65
N GLN A 141 1.34 -15.61 -1.23
CA GLN A 141 2.31 -16.40 -0.47
C GLN A 141 3.64 -16.64 -1.21
N PRO A 142 4.79 -16.48 -0.54
CA PRO A 142 4.91 -15.78 0.74
C PRO A 142 4.65 -14.28 0.56
N PHE A 143 3.81 -13.71 1.41
CA PHE A 143 3.58 -12.27 1.40
C PHE A 143 4.87 -11.54 1.83
N PRO A 144 5.27 -10.45 1.14
CA PRO A 144 6.48 -9.73 1.47
C PRO A 144 6.42 -9.17 2.88
N ARG A 145 7.54 -9.18 3.59
CA ARG A 145 7.64 -8.61 4.95
C ARG A 145 8.18 -7.18 4.87
N PRO A 146 7.73 -6.24 5.74
CA PRO A 146 8.25 -4.87 5.74
C PRO A 146 9.78 -4.79 5.76
N LYS A 147 10.44 -5.60 6.59
CA LYS A 147 11.91 -5.64 6.69
C LYS A 147 12.67 -6.08 5.42
N GLU A 148 11.97 -6.63 4.43
CA GLU A 148 12.56 -7.08 3.16
C GLU A 148 12.68 -5.90 2.19
N SER A 149 11.80 -4.90 2.32
CA SER A 149 11.74 -3.74 1.42
C SER A 149 12.01 -2.41 2.13
N LEU A 150 11.92 -2.38 3.46
CA LEU A 150 12.07 -1.18 4.29
C LEU A 150 13.28 -1.30 5.24
N VAL A 151 14.02 -0.20 5.34
CA VAL A 151 15.08 -0.01 6.33
C VAL A 151 14.44 0.53 7.61
N LEU A 152 14.19 -0.36 8.57
CA LEU A 152 13.52 -0.06 9.84
C LEU A 152 14.53 -0.01 10.99
N THR A 153 14.37 0.93 11.91
CA THR A 153 15.14 0.95 13.17
C THR A 153 14.65 -0.15 14.12
N PRO A 154 15.43 -0.54 15.14
CA PRO A 154 14.97 -1.50 16.15
C PRO A 154 13.68 -1.05 16.86
N GLU A 155 13.61 0.24 17.23
CA GLU A 155 12.46 0.83 17.92
C GLU A 155 11.18 0.80 17.08
N GLU A 156 11.27 1.10 15.79
CA GLU A 156 10.14 1.06 14.86
C GLU A 156 9.59 -0.37 14.71
N ASN A 157 10.50 -1.35 14.58
CA ASN A 157 10.12 -2.76 14.53
C ASN A 157 9.41 -3.21 15.82
N ASP A 158 9.90 -2.80 16.98
CA ASP A 158 9.33 -3.21 18.26
C ASP A 158 7.98 -2.53 18.52
N ARG A 159 7.83 -1.25 18.17
CA ARG A 159 6.55 -0.55 18.23
C ARG A 159 5.48 -1.20 17.34
N ALA A 160 5.83 -1.58 16.12
CA ALA A 160 4.89 -2.26 15.24
C ALA A 160 4.47 -3.64 15.77
N LYS A 161 5.42 -4.43 16.31
CA LYS A 161 5.09 -5.71 16.96
C LYS A 161 4.09 -5.53 18.10
N GLN A 162 4.30 -4.51 18.95
CA GLN A 162 3.38 -4.20 20.05
C GLN A 162 1.98 -3.85 19.54
N GLN A 163 1.89 -3.00 18.51
CA GLN A 163 0.59 -2.62 17.93
C GLN A 163 -0.13 -3.82 17.29
N ILE A 164 0.59 -4.65 16.53
CA ILE A 164 0.03 -5.88 15.93
C ILE A 164 -0.49 -6.84 17.02
N GLN A 165 0.22 -6.97 18.15
CA GLN A 165 -0.21 -7.80 19.27
C GLN A 165 -1.50 -7.28 19.91
N LEU A 166 -1.65 -5.97 20.06
CA LEU A 166 -2.88 -5.36 20.60
C LEU A 166 -4.10 -5.66 19.71
N PHE A 167 -3.93 -5.59 18.38
CA PHE A 167 -5.02 -5.93 17.45
C PHE A 167 -5.42 -7.41 17.45
N ARG A 168 -4.56 -8.32 17.92
CA ARG A 168 -4.88 -9.75 18.02
C ARG A 168 -5.62 -10.14 19.30
N LEU A 169 -5.69 -9.23 20.27
CA LEU A 169 -6.34 -9.46 21.57
C LEU A 169 -7.76 -8.89 21.66
N GLN A 170 -8.23 -8.25 20.58
CA GLN A 170 -9.60 -7.72 20.42
C GLN A 170 -10.42 -8.67 19.55
#